data_AF-A0A4U2YMW5-F1
#
_entry.id   AF-A0A4U2YMW5-F1
#
_cell.length_a   1.000
_cell.length_b   1.000
_cell.length_c   1.000
_cell.angle_alpha   90.00
_cell.angle_beta   90.00
_cell.angle_gamma   90.00
#
_symmetry.space_group_name_H-M   'P 1'
#
loop_
_entity.id
_entity.type
_entity.pdbx_description
1 polymer ?
#
loop_
_entity_poly.entity_id
_entity_poly.type
_entity_poly.pdbx_seq_one_letter_code
_entity_poly.pdbx_strand_id
1 'polypeptide(L)'
;MFFLLLKYAISDFLSEKELQNLSGNTLKGYAKFFREFKRWTMEQELTDASEVTQAHIKSYLLHCKNERGNNPTTINVKLKKSQYLF
;
A
#
# COMPACT_ATOMS: atom_id res chain seq x y z
N MET A 1 5.96 7.05 22.08
CA MET A 1 5.90 6.18 20.88
C MET A 1 4.43 5.94 20.60
N PHE A 2 3.93 6.34 19.43
CA PHE A 2 2.53 6.13 19.02
C PHE A 2 2.46 4.94 18.08
N PHE A 3 1.69 3.92 18.44
CA PHE A 3 1.46 2.73 17.63
C PHE A 3 0.24 2.94 16.74
N LEU A 4 0.39 2.81 15.42
CA LEU A 4 -0.71 2.96 14.48
C LEU A 4 -0.86 1.67 13.65
N LEU A 5 -1.88 0.87 13.93
CA LEU A 5 -2.08 -0.37 13.16
C LEU A 5 -2.30 -0.06 11.68
N LEU A 6 -1.53 -0.72 10.81
CA LEU A 6 -1.58 -0.53 9.36
C LEU A 6 -2.99 -0.69 8.78
N LYS A 7 -3.81 -1.59 9.35
CA LYS A 7 -5.21 -1.76 8.94
C LYS A 7 -6.07 -0.49 9.14
N TYR A 8 -5.83 0.27 10.19
CA TYR A 8 -6.58 1.50 10.48
C TYR A 8 -6.05 2.65 9.66
N ALA A 9 -4.73 2.79 9.51
CA ALA A 9 -4.11 3.76 8.61
C ALA A 9 -4.63 3.64 7.16
N ILE A 10 -4.74 2.41 6.65
CA ILE A 10 -5.31 2.13 5.31
C ILE A 10 -6.78 2.54 5.24
N SER A 11 -7.57 2.24 6.29
CA SER A 11 -8.99 2.58 6.32
C SER A 11 -9.20 4.09 6.29
N ASP A 12 -8.50 4.82 7.14
CA ASP A 12 -8.58 6.28 7.22
C ASP A 12 -8.16 6.93 5.90
N PHE A 13 -7.08 6.45 5.29
CA PHE A 13 -6.67 6.91 3.96
C PHE A 13 -7.77 6.73 2.92
N LEU A 14 -8.39 5.54 2.85
CA LEU A 14 -9.44 5.27 1.88
C LEU A 14 -10.68 6.15 2.10
N SER A 15 -11.08 6.33 3.37
CA SER A 15 -12.18 7.23 3.74
C SER A 15 -11.87 8.68 3.39
N GLU A 16 -10.65 9.16 3.62
CA GLU A 16 -10.23 10.51 3.22
C GLU A 16 -10.29 10.69 1.69
N LYS A 17 -9.84 9.68 0.93
CA LYS A 17 -9.91 9.72 -0.54
C LYS A 17 -11.34 9.66 -1.06
N GLU A 18 -12.23 8.96 -0.37
CA GLU A 18 -13.66 8.96 -0.68
C GLU A 18 -14.27 10.35 -0.46
N LEU A 19 -13.96 11.02 0.65
CA LEU A 19 -14.38 12.40 0.93
C LEU A 19 -13.84 13.40 -0.10
N GLN A 20 -12.66 13.14 -0.67
CA GLN A 20 -12.05 13.94 -1.74
C GLN A 20 -12.66 13.69 -3.13
N ASN A 21 -13.77 12.95 -3.23
CA ASN A 21 -14.48 12.63 -4.48
C ASN A 21 -13.61 11.90 -5.52
N LEU A 22 -12.64 11.07 -5.09
CA LEU A 22 -11.91 10.22 -6.02
C LEU A 22 -12.87 9.21 -6.69
N SER A 23 -12.66 8.95 -7.99
CA SER A 23 -13.50 8.00 -8.72
C SER A 23 -13.52 6.63 -8.05
N GLY A 24 -14.66 5.93 -8.09
CA GLY A 24 -14.80 4.58 -7.53
C GLY A 24 -13.79 3.59 -8.11
N ASN A 25 -13.37 3.75 -9.36
CA ASN A 25 -12.32 2.93 -9.97
C ASN A 25 -10.95 3.18 -9.33
N THR A 26 -10.62 4.44 -9.04
CA THR A 26 -9.39 4.81 -8.35
C THR A 26 -9.37 4.27 -6.92
N LEU A 27 -10.48 4.42 -6.17
CA LEU A 27 -10.64 3.87 -4.82
C LEU A 27 -10.48 2.34 -4.79
N LYS A 28 -11.14 1.62 -5.71
CA LYS A 28 -10.95 0.17 -5.88
C LYS A 28 -9.48 -0.18 -6.17
N GLY A 29 -8.82 0.65 -6.97
CA GLY A 29 -7.40 0.53 -7.28
C GLY A 29 -6.50 0.67 -6.06
N TYR A 30 -6.80 1.61 -5.17
CA TYR A 30 -6.10 1.78 -3.89
C TYR A 30 -6.40 0.62 -2.93
N ALA A 31 -7.67 0.28 -2.74
CA ALA A 31 -8.08 -0.81 -1.86
C ALA A 31 -7.41 -2.15 -2.23
N LYS A 32 -7.35 -2.47 -3.54
CA LYS A 32 -6.63 -3.65 -4.02
C LYS A 32 -5.13 -3.59 -3.69
N PHE A 33 -4.49 -2.45 -3.94
CA PHE A 33 -3.08 -2.26 -3.63
C PHE A 33 -2.80 -2.45 -2.13
N PHE A 34 -3.54 -1.77 -1.26
CA PHE A 34 -3.33 -1.81 0.18
C PHE A 34 -3.65 -3.16 0.80
N ARG A 35 -4.64 -3.89 0.27
CA ARG A 35 -4.90 -5.26 0.70
C ARG A 35 -3.71 -6.18 0.41
N GLU A 36 -3.13 -6.07 -0.78
CA GLU A 36 -1.96 -6.87 -1.15
C GLU A 36 -0.72 -6.45 -0.36
N PHE A 37 -0.52 -5.15 -0.16
CA PHE A 37 0.60 -4.62 0.63
C PHE A 37 0.50 -5.05 2.09
N LYS A 38 -0.66 -4.87 2.74
CA LYS A 38 -0.91 -5.31 4.12
C LYS A 38 -0.63 -6.80 4.30
N ARG A 39 -1.03 -7.63 3.35
CA ARG A 39 -0.74 -9.07 3.42
C ARG A 39 0.77 -9.31 3.45
N TRP A 40 1.51 -8.67 2.54
CA TRP A 40 2.96 -8.79 2.50
C TRP A 40 3.61 -8.26 3.79
N THR A 41 3.17 -7.11 4.33
CA THR A 41 3.75 -6.58 5.58
C THR A 41 3.48 -7.50 6.77
N MET A 42 2.32 -8.16 6.84
CA MET A 42 2.04 -9.18 7.86
C MET A 42 3.01 -10.37 7.77
N GLU A 43 3.37 -10.80 6.56
CA GLU A 43 4.37 -11.85 6.34
C GLU A 43 5.79 -11.39 6.72
N GLN A 44 6.03 -10.08 6.81
CA GLN A 44 7.28 -9.47 7.30
C GLN A 44 7.21 -9.04 8.77
N GLU A 45 6.16 -9.44 9.50
CA GLU A 45 5.90 -9.03 10.89
C GLU A 45 5.78 -7.50 11.10
N LEU A 46 5.56 -6.75 10.01
CA LEU A 46 5.42 -5.30 9.98
C LEU A 46 3.94 -4.91 10.10
N THR A 47 3.51 -4.61 11.33
CA THR A 47 2.09 -4.33 11.65
C THR A 47 1.82 -2.87 12.04
N ASP A 48 2.84 -2.14 12.50
CA ASP A 48 2.78 -0.71 12.77
C ASP A 48 3.03 0.09 11.49
N ALA A 49 2.10 0.97 11.14
CA ALA A 49 2.21 1.89 10.01
C ALA A 49 3.36 2.87 10.17
N SER A 50 3.72 3.24 11.40
CA SER A 50 4.81 4.18 11.69
C SER A 50 6.19 3.60 11.40
N GLU A 51 6.31 2.28 11.37
CA GLU A 51 7.54 1.55 11.04
C GLU A 51 7.68 1.28 9.54
N VAL A 52 6.65 1.56 8.74
CA VAL A 52 6.72 1.40 7.29
C VAL A 52 7.63 2.50 6.72
N THR A 53 8.68 2.09 6.01
CA THR A 53 9.67 2.99 5.41
C THR A 53 9.68 2.86 3.90
N GLN A 54 10.36 3.79 3.23
CA GLN A 54 10.62 3.70 1.78
C GLN A 54 11.38 2.42 1.40
N ALA A 55 12.22 1.88 2.29
CA ALA A 55 12.89 0.60 2.09
C ALA A 55 11.88 -0.56 2.06
N HIS A 56 10.90 -0.57 2.98
CA HIS A 56 9.82 -1.56 2.98
C HIS A 56 8.98 -1.50 1.70
N ILE A 57 8.66 -0.31 1.21
CA ILE A 57 7.96 -0.14 -0.08
C ILE A 57 8.80 -0.70 -1.23
N LYS A 58 10.10 -0.38 -1.28
CA LYS A 58 11.00 -0.90 -2.31
C LYS A 58 11.07 -2.43 -2.29
N SER A 59 11.19 -3.02 -1.09
CA SER A 59 11.19 -4.48 -0.91
C SER A 59 9.88 -5.11 -1.40
N TYR A 60 8.73 -4.52 -1.08
CA TYR A 60 7.44 -4.97 -1.58
C TYR A 60 7.33 -4.91 -3.12
N LEU A 61 7.83 -3.84 -3.75
CA LEU A 61 7.80 -3.71 -5.20
C LEU A 61 8.75 -4.71 -5.87
N LEU A 62 9.90 -5.00 -5.27
CA LEU A 62 10.80 -6.06 -5.73
C LEU A 62 10.15 -7.44 -5.58
N HIS A 63 9.49 -7.72 -4.47
CA HIS A 63 8.68 -8.94 -4.29
C HIS A 63 7.60 -9.06 -5.38
N CYS A 64 6.86 -7.97 -5.66
CA CYS A 64 5.86 -7.98 -6.74
C CYS A 64 6.47 -8.29 -8.12
N LYS A 65 7.69 -7.80 -8.39
CA LYS A 65 8.39 -8.02 -9.65
C LYS A 65 8.92 -9.45 -9.75
N ASN A 66 9.67 -9.88 -8.74
CA ASN A 66 10.49 -11.10 -8.81
C ASN A 66 9.69 -12.36 -8.45
N GLU A 67 8.77 -12.26 -7.49
CA GLU A 67 8.04 -13.43 -6.97
C GLU A 67 6.62 -13.50 -7.52
N ARG A 68 5.97 -12.35 -7.74
CA ARG A 68 4.61 -12.30 -8.31
C ARG A 68 4.56 -12.07 -9.82
N GLY A 69 5.72 -11.97 -10.48
CA GLY A 69 5.82 -11.82 -11.94
C GLY A 69 5.08 -10.60 -12.50
N ASN A 70 4.91 -9.52 -11.71
CA ASN A 70 4.20 -8.34 -12.18
C ASN A 70 5.00 -7.64 -13.28
N ASN A 71 4.34 -7.35 -14.41
CA ASN A 71 4.97 -6.63 -15.51
C ASN A 71 5.36 -5.19 -15.11
N PRO A 72 6.28 -4.54 -15.86
CA PRO A 72 6.75 -3.20 -15.53
C PRO A 72 5.64 -2.16 -15.39
N THR A 73 4.60 -2.22 -16.24
CA THR A 73 3.43 -1.32 -16.16
C THR A 73 2.70 -1.45 -14.83
N THR A 74 2.50 -2.68 -14.35
CA THR A 74 1.84 -2.96 -13.08
C THR A 74 2.68 -2.46 -11.90
N ILE A 75 4.01 -2.68 -11.96
CA ILE A 75 4.94 -2.17 -10.94
C ILE A 75 4.89 -0.64 -10.89
N ASN A 76 4.90 0.05 -12.03
CA ASN A 76 4.83 1.51 -12.09
C ASN A 76 3.52 2.05 -11.49
N VAL A 77 2.39 1.37 -11.75
CA VAL A 77 1.11 1.72 -11.13
C VAL A 77 1.16 1.54 -9.60
N LYS A 78 1.78 0.47 -9.11
CA LYS A 78 1.95 0.23 -7.67
C LYS A 78 2.86 1.27 -7.03
N LEU A 79 3.98 1.62 -7.67
CA LEU A 79 4.91 2.65 -7.22
C LEU A 79 4.23 4.01 -7.09
N LYS A 80 3.43 4.39 -8.10
CA LYS A 80 2.67 5.65 -8.04
C LYS A 80 1.69 5.65 -6.87
N LYS A 81 1.04 4.52 -6.57
CA LYS A 81 0.11 4.40 -5.44
C LYS A 81 0.81 4.48 -4.08
N SER A 82 2.00 3.89 -3.94
CA SER A 82 2.75 3.95 -2.68
C SER A 82 3.24 5.35 -2.32
N GLN A 83 3.45 6.23 -3.31
CA GLN A 83 3.82 7.63 -3.09
C GLN A 83 2.71 8.49 -2.49
N TYR A 84 1.46 8.02 -2.48
CA TYR A 84 0.37 8.75 -1.82
C TYR A 84 0.23 8.41 -0.34
N LEU A 85 0.96 7.40 0.16
CA LEU A 85 0.87 6.91 1.55
C LEU A 85 1.78 7.67 2.53
N PHE A 86 2.80 8.38 2.00
CA PHE A 86 3.82 9.13 2.74
C PHE A 86 4.15 10.42 1.99
#